data_AF-A0A7R9HHI7-F1
#
_entry.id   AF-A0A7R9HHI7-F1
#
_cell.length_a   1.000
_cell.length_b   1.000
_cell.length_c   1.000
_cell.angle_alpha   90.00
_cell.angle_beta   90.00
_cell.angle_gamma   90.00
#
_symmetry.space_group_name_H-M   'P 1'
#
loop_
_entity.id
_entity.type
_entity.pdbx_description
1 polymer ?
#
loop_
_entity_poly.entity_id
_entity_poly.type
_entity_poly.pdbx_seq_one_letter_code
_entity_poly.pdbx_strand_id
1 'polypeptide(L)'
;VQSEVPGSPIFIMKLARCARHLEVQLLADQYGNAISLFGRDCSIQRRHQKIIEEAPAVIARQEVFEDMERAAVRLAKMVGYVSAGTVEYLYDTDGNYYFLELNPRLQVEHPCTEMVADVNLPAAQLQ
;
A
#
# COMPACT_ATOMS: atom_id res chain seq x y z
N VAL A 1 3.14 24.02 -6.96
CA VAL A 1 3.46 23.41 -5.66
C VAL A 1 3.41 24.41 -4.49
N GLN A 2 4.31 25.40 -4.33
CA GLN A 2 4.26 26.30 -3.15
C GLN A 2 2.92 27.04 -2.99
N SER A 3 2.27 27.40 -4.10
CA SER A 3 0.94 27.99 -4.12
C SER A 3 -0.20 26.99 -3.88
N GLU A 4 0.03 25.70 -4.11
CA GLU A 4 -0.99 24.63 -3.95
C GLU A 4 -1.00 24.09 -2.51
N VAL A 5 0.17 23.96 -1.88
CA VAL A 5 0.31 23.50 -0.49
C VAL A 5 1.24 24.45 0.29
N PRO A 6 0.72 25.60 0.74
CA PRO A 6 1.52 26.60 1.47
C PRO A 6 2.09 26.03 2.77
N GLY A 7 3.39 26.29 3.03
CA GLY A 7 4.07 25.90 4.27
C GLY A 7 4.59 24.46 4.31
N SER A 8 4.27 23.61 3.32
CA SER A 8 4.81 22.25 3.26
C SER A 8 6.25 22.24 2.73
N PRO A 9 7.17 21.49 3.36
CA PRO A 9 8.49 21.22 2.78
C PRO A 9 8.39 20.55 1.40
N ILE A 10 9.37 20.83 0.54
CA ILE A 10 9.44 20.25 -0.81
C ILE A 10 10.70 19.39 -0.89
N PHE A 11 10.54 18.18 -1.43
CA PHE A 11 11.65 17.31 -1.78
C PHE A 11 11.58 16.95 -3.28
N ILE A 12 12.71 16.48 -3.82
CA ILE A 12 12.81 16.02 -5.21
C ILE A 12 13.11 14.53 -5.17
N MET A 13 12.34 13.75 -5.92
CA MET A 13 12.56 12.32 -6.11
C MET A 13 12.80 12.00 -7.59
N LYS A 14 13.52 10.90 -7.84
CA LYS A 14 13.66 10.35 -9.19
C LYS A 14 12.27 9.89 -9.67
N LEU A 15 11.89 10.30 -10.87
CA LEU A 15 10.65 9.86 -11.51
C LEU A 15 10.81 8.40 -11.98
N ALA A 16 10.01 7.49 -11.41
CA ALA A 16 9.85 6.14 -11.95
C ALA A 16 9.03 6.19 -13.23
N ARG A 17 9.53 5.59 -14.31
CA ARG A 17 8.83 5.50 -15.60
C ARG A 17 8.29 4.09 -15.76
N CYS A 18 7.09 3.97 -16.33
CA CYS A 18 6.48 2.67 -16.65
C CYS A 18 6.40 1.70 -15.46
N ALA A 19 6.20 2.22 -14.25
CA ALA A 19 6.04 1.41 -13.04
C ALA A 19 4.56 1.08 -12.79
N ARG A 20 4.32 -0.09 -12.21
CA ARG A 20 3.07 -0.49 -11.60
C ARG A 20 2.96 0.12 -10.21
N HIS A 21 1.74 0.47 -9.82
CA HIS A 21 1.42 0.93 -8.46
C HIS A 21 0.83 -0.25 -7.70
N LEU A 22 1.65 -0.87 -6.84
CA LEU A 22 1.26 -2.03 -6.06
C LEU A 22 1.17 -1.67 -4.59
N GLU A 23 0.23 -2.29 -3.90
CA GLU A 23 -0.08 -1.96 -2.51
C GLU A 23 -0.12 -3.20 -1.66
N VAL A 24 0.27 -3.10 -0.40
CA VAL A 24 0.06 -4.15 0.61
C VAL A 24 -0.90 -3.63 1.66
N GLN A 25 -2.01 -4.35 1.88
CA GLN A 25 -2.93 -4.07 2.98
C GLN A 25 -2.32 -4.57 4.28
N LEU A 26 -2.15 -3.66 5.24
CA LEU A 26 -1.73 -3.98 6.60
C LEU A 26 -2.92 -4.00 7.56
N LEU A 27 -2.81 -4.86 8.56
CA LEU A 27 -3.62 -4.80 9.77
C LEU A 27 -2.70 -5.02 10.97
N ALA A 28 -2.77 -4.12 11.96
CA ALA A 28 -1.91 -4.17 13.14
C ALA A 28 -2.69 -3.86 14.42
N ASP A 29 -2.29 -4.48 15.52
CA ASP A 29 -2.89 -4.31 16.84
C ASP A 29 -2.02 -3.45 17.78
N GLN A 30 -2.54 -3.17 18.98
CA GLN A 30 -1.84 -2.38 20.01
C GLN A 30 -0.72 -3.14 20.72
N TYR A 31 -0.54 -4.44 20.44
CA TYR A 31 0.44 -5.31 21.08
C TYR A 31 1.70 -5.49 20.22
N GLY A 32 1.79 -4.80 19.08
CA GLY A 32 2.92 -4.87 18.16
C GLY A 32 2.83 -6.00 17.14
N ASN A 33 1.68 -6.68 17.04
CA ASN A 33 1.44 -7.62 15.97
C ASN A 33 1.01 -6.84 14.72
N ALA A 34 1.56 -7.24 13.57
CA ALA A 34 1.16 -6.70 12.28
C ALA A 34 1.26 -7.81 11.24
N ILE A 35 0.29 -7.84 10.33
CA ILE A 35 0.17 -8.80 9.24
C ILE A 35 -0.12 -8.09 7.92
N SER A 36 0.19 -8.76 6.80
CA SER A 36 -0.34 -8.42 5.49
C SER A 36 -1.61 -9.25 5.21
N LEU A 37 -2.56 -8.68 4.47
CA LEU A 37 -3.81 -9.33 4.05
C LEU A 37 -3.87 -9.44 2.52
N PHE A 38 -2.76 -9.75 1.87
CA PHE A 38 -2.54 -9.56 0.42
C PHE A 38 -2.36 -8.09 0.02
N GLY A 39 -2.47 -7.83 -1.28
CA GLY A 39 -2.35 -6.50 -1.82
C GLY A 39 -3.07 -6.30 -3.13
N ARG A 40 -2.94 -5.08 -3.66
CA ARG A 40 -3.72 -4.56 -4.78
C ARG A 40 -2.83 -4.06 -5.89
N ASP A 41 -3.31 -4.17 -7.12
CA ASP A 41 -2.76 -3.43 -8.27
C ASP A 41 -3.67 -2.25 -8.57
N CYS A 42 -3.14 -1.04 -8.37
CA CYS A 42 -3.81 0.25 -8.58
C CYS A 42 -3.15 1.04 -9.71
N SER A 43 -2.51 0.36 -10.66
CA SER A 43 -1.74 0.98 -11.75
C SER A 43 -2.61 1.73 -12.75
N ILE A 44 -3.90 1.40 -12.87
CA ILE A 44 -4.81 2.06 -13.82
C ILE A 44 -5.29 3.36 -13.20
N GLN A 45 -4.55 4.43 -13.52
CA GLN A 45 -4.80 5.77 -13.02
C GLN A 45 -5.02 6.74 -14.18
N ARG A 46 -5.96 7.68 -14.01
CA ARG A 46 -6.19 8.77 -14.96
C ARG A 46 -5.95 10.10 -14.24
N ARG A 47 -4.93 10.84 -14.66
CA ARG A 47 -4.53 12.11 -14.04
C ARG A 47 -4.31 11.98 -12.52
N HIS A 48 -3.59 10.94 -12.11
CA HIS A 48 -3.26 10.63 -10.71
C HIS A 48 -4.46 10.26 -9.81
N GLN A 49 -5.62 9.99 -10.40
CA GLN A 49 -6.75 9.37 -9.72
C GLN A 49 -6.72 7.87 -10.01
N LYS A 50 -6.79 7.02 -8.98
CA LYS A 50 -7.01 5.57 -9.13
C LYS A 50 -8.42 5.33 -9.67
N ILE A 51 -8.53 4.52 -10.73
CA ILE A 51 -9.78 4.29 -11.48
C ILE A 51 -10.21 2.83 -11.43
N ILE A 52 -9.24 1.91 -11.54
CA ILE A 52 -9.46 0.48 -11.45
C ILE A 52 -8.41 -0.09 -10.51
N GLU A 53 -8.90 -0.84 -9.54
CA GLU A 53 -8.13 -1.52 -8.51
C GLU A 53 -8.49 -3.01 -8.52
N GLU A 54 -7.48 -3.86 -8.51
CA GLU A 54 -7.63 -5.32 -8.55
C GLU A 54 -6.92 -5.97 -7.36
N ALA A 55 -7.50 -7.05 -6.83
CA ALA A 55 -6.91 -7.86 -5.77
C ALA A 55 -7.08 -9.36 -6.10
N PRO A 56 -6.06 -10.21 -5.84
CA PRO A 56 -4.72 -9.85 -5.39
C PRO A 56 -3.86 -9.24 -6.52
N ALA A 57 -2.73 -8.63 -6.17
CA ALA A 57 -1.75 -8.16 -7.16
C ALA A 57 -1.06 -9.33 -7.88
N VAL A 58 -1.43 -9.61 -9.13
CA VAL A 58 -0.93 -10.78 -9.89
C VAL A 58 0.29 -10.52 -10.78
N ILE A 59 0.67 -9.25 -10.99
CA ILE A 59 1.73 -8.89 -11.93
C ILE A 59 3.15 -9.13 -11.40
N ALA A 60 3.33 -9.07 -10.08
CA ALA A 60 4.62 -9.33 -9.45
C ALA A 60 4.87 -10.83 -9.34
N ARG A 61 6.14 -11.25 -9.46
CA ARG A 61 6.53 -12.63 -9.13
C ARG A 61 6.24 -12.88 -7.65
N GLN A 62 5.72 -14.07 -7.33
CA GLN A 62 5.33 -14.46 -5.97
C GLN A 62 6.40 -14.13 -4.92
N GLU A 63 7.65 -14.53 -5.15
CA GLU A 63 8.78 -14.28 -4.24
C GLU A 63 9.05 -12.79 -3.99
N VAL A 64 8.85 -11.95 -5.02
CA VAL A 64 9.02 -10.49 -4.91
C VAL A 64 7.88 -9.92 -4.08
N PHE A 65 6.65 -10.35 -4.34
CA PHE A 65 5.49 -9.85 -3.62
C PHE A 65 5.52 -10.25 -2.14
N GLU A 66 5.94 -11.47 -1.82
CA GLU A 66 6.18 -11.90 -0.43
C GLU A 66 7.23 -11.03 0.26
N ASP A 67 8.23 -10.52 -0.47
CA ASP A 67 9.19 -9.58 0.10
C ASP A 67 8.60 -8.19 0.34
N MET A 68 7.72 -7.72 -0.55
CA MET A 68 6.95 -6.49 -0.37
C MET A 68 6.05 -6.57 0.87
N GLU A 69 5.40 -7.71 1.09
CA GLU A 69 4.59 -7.98 2.28
C GLU A 69 5.43 -7.97 3.56
N ARG A 70 6.54 -8.70 3.58
CA ARG A 70 7.47 -8.70 4.72
C ARG A 70 8.01 -7.30 4.98
N ALA A 71 8.33 -6.52 3.94
CA ALA A 71 8.79 -5.15 4.09
C ALA A 71 7.73 -4.22 4.69
N ALA A 72 6.47 -4.36 4.25
CA ALA A 72 5.35 -3.58 4.78
C ALA A 72 5.11 -3.90 6.27
N VAL A 73 5.12 -5.19 6.64
CA VAL A 73 4.96 -5.63 8.04
C VAL A 73 6.12 -5.14 8.91
N ARG A 74 7.37 -5.20 8.41
CA ARG A 74 8.52 -4.65 9.14
C ARG A 74 8.35 -3.15 9.41
N LEU A 75 7.91 -2.38 8.42
CA LEU A 75 7.64 -0.95 8.58
C LEU A 75 6.56 -0.70 9.64
N ALA A 76 5.43 -1.42 9.56
CA ALA A 76 4.33 -1.29 10.52
C ALA A 76 4.77 -1.55 11.96
N LYS A 77 5.50 -2.65 12.19
CA LYS A 77 6.03 -2.98 13.53
C LYS A 77 7.03 -1.95 14.03
N MET A 78 7.92 -1.47 13.16
CA MET A 78 8.96 -0.51 13.53
C MET A 78 8.39 0.82 14.01
N VAL A 79 7.25 1.26 13.47
CA VAL A 79 6.59 2.51 13.88
C VAL A 79 5.50 2.30 14.94
N GLY A 80 5.28 1.06 15.40
CA GLY A 80 4.20 0.74 16.32
C GLY A 80 2.81 1.05 15.74
N TYR A 81 2.62 0.76 14.45
CA TYR A 81 1.37 1.05 13.75
C TYR A 81 0.20 0.28 14.37
N VAL A 82 -0.98 0.90 14.41
CA VAL A 82 -2.22 0.32 14.95
C VAL A 82 -3.34 0.59 13.96
N SER A 83 -4.30 -0.34 13.83
CA SER A 83 -5.42 -0.31 12.88
C SER A 83 -5.02 -0.75 11.46
N ALA A 84 -5.89 -0.48 10.48
CA ALA A 84 -5.64 -0.76 9.07
C ALA A 84 -4.76 0.33 8.44
N GLY A 85 -3.88 -0.09 7.52
CA GLY A 85 -3.03 0.82 6.76
C GLY A 85 -2.68 0.23 5.41
N THR A 86 -2.10 1.03 4.52
CA THR A 86 -1.66 0.56 3.21
C THR A 86 -0.26 1.06 2.93
N VAL A 87 0.66 0.14 2.60
CA VAL A 87 1.97 0.50 2.07
C VAL A 87 1.92 0.44 0.56
N GLU A 88 2.23 1.57 -0.07
CA GLU A 88 2.26 1.73 -1.51
C GLU A 88 3.69 1.60 -2.04
N TYR A 89 3.83 0.90 -3.16
CA TYR A 89 5.08 0.64 -3.83
C TYR A 89 4.97 0.95 -5.32
N LEU A 90 6.11 1.36 -5.90
CA LEU A 90 6.32 1.40 -7.33
C LEU A 90 7.09 0.15 -7.76
N TYR A 91 6.49 -0.68 -8.62
CA TYR A 91 7.09 -1.91 -9.14
C TYR A 91 7.48 -1.73 -10.62
N ASP A 92 8.75 -1.86 -10.96
CA ASP A 92 9.26 -1.63 -12.32
C ASP A 92 9.23 -2.89 -13.20
N THR A 93 9.51 -2.71 -14.50
CA THR A 93 9.51 -3.79 -15.48
C THR A 93 10.65 -4.80 -15.30
N ASP A 94 11.70 -4.42 -14.57
CA ASP A 94 12.84 -5.30 -14.27
C ASP A 94 12.58 -6.16 -13.02
N GLY A 95 11.41 -5.96 -12.38
CA GLY A 95 10.99 -6.71 -11.21
C GLY A 95 11.50 -6.14 -9.88
N ASN A 96 12.04 -4.93 -9.88
CA ASN A 96 12.39 -4.22 -8.63
C ASN A 96 11.18 -3.45 -8.11
N TYR A 97 11.14 -3.24 -6.80
CA TYR A 97 10.13 -2.40 -6.18
C TYR A 97 10.74 -1.35 -5.25
N TYR A 98 10.05 -0.23 -5.12
CA TYR A 98 10.49 0.92 -4.32
C TYR A 98 9.32 1.41 -3.48
N PHE A 99 9.55 1.66 -2.19
CA PHE A 99 8.57 2.26 -1.30
C PHE A 99 8.16 3.65 -1.81
N LEU A 100 6.85 3.91 -1.81
CA LEU A 100 6.28 5.22 -2.14
C LEU A 100 5.82 5.93 -0.87
N GLU A 101 4.85 5.34 -0.17
CA GLU A 101 4.32 5.87 1.07
C GLU A 101 3.60 4.80 1.91
N LEU A 102 3.31 5.14 3.16
CA LEU A 102 2.33 4.44 3.99
C LEU A 102 1.14 5.39 4.18
N ASN A 103 -0.04 4.98 3.71
CA ASN A 103 -1.29 5.68 3.94
C ASN A 103 -1.85 5.29 5.32
N PRO A 104 -1.88 6.19 6.32
CA PRO A 104 -2.22 5.85 7.70
C PRO A 104 -3.73 5.86 7.94
N ARG A 105 -4.49 5.26 7.02
CA ARG A 105 -5.96 5.28 6.97
C ARG A 105 -6.48 4.09 6.17
N LEU A 106 -7.75 3.76 6.38
CA LEU A 106 -8.45 2.86 5.48
C LEU A 106 -8.62 3.53 4.11
N GLN A 107 -8.36 2.78 3.04
CA GLN A 107 -8.49 3.26 1.67
C GLN A 107 -9.90 2.99 1.11
N VAL A 108 -10.31 3.67 0.04
CA VAL A 108 -11.68 3.54 -0.48
C VAL A 108 -11.87 2.19 -1.18
N GLU A 109 -10.81 1.67 -1.78
CA GLU A 109 -10.68 0.40 -2.49
C GLU A 109 -10.46 -0.81 -1.56
N HIS A 110 -10.55 -0.64 -0.23
CA HIS A 110 -10.39 -1.73 0.74
C HIS A 110 -11.31 -2.95 0.51
N PRO A 111 -12.56 -2.83 -0.01
CA PRO A 111 -13.42 -3.99 -0.26
C PRO A 111 -12.81 -5.01 -1.24
N CYS A 112 -11.91 -4.59 -2.13
CA CYS A 112 -11.18 -5.51 -3.00
C CYS A 112 -10.37 -6.53 -2.17
N THR A 113 -9.71 -6.05 -1.11
CA THR A 113 -8.97 -6.92 -0.19
C THR A 113 -9.90 -7.72 0.71
N GLU A 114 -10.98 -7.12 1.21
CA GLU A 114 -11.96 -7.84 2.04
C GLU A 114 -12.48 -9.10 1.37
N MET A 115 -12.83 -9.00 0.07
CA MET A 115 -13.39 -10.11 -0.70
C MET A 115 -12.42 -11.27 -0.94
N VAL A 116 -11.11 -11.00 -1.00
CA VAL A 116 -10.10 -12.06 -1.22
C VAL A 116 -9.47 -12.56 0.08
N ALA A 117 -9.58 -11.79 1.17
CA ALA A 117 -9.03 -12.14 2.48
C ALA A 117 -10.09 -12.68 3.46
N ASP A 118 -11.37 -12.59 3.14
CA ASP A 118 -12.49 -12.90 4.04
C ASP A 118 -12.41 -12.12 5.37
N VAL A 119 -12.00 -10.84 5.29
CA VAL A 119 -11.86 -9.93 6.45
C VAL A 119 -12.75 -8.72 6.26
N ASN A 120 -13.58 -8.40 7.25
CA ASN A 120 -14.24 -7.09 7.34
C ASN A 120 -13.30 -6.10 8.02
N LEU A 121 -12.67 -5.23 7.22
CA LEU A 121 -11.64 -4.30 7.66
C LEU A 121 -12.19 -3.23 8.62
N PRO A 122 -13.32 -2.54 8.35
CA PRO A 122 -13.90 -1.61 9.32
C PRO A 122 -14.19 -2.26 10.69
N ALA A 123 -14.68 -3.50 10.71
CA ALA A 123 -14.90 -4.23 11.96
C ALA A 123 -13.59 -4.60 12.67
N ALA A 124 -12.57 -5.04 11.92
CA ALA A 124 -11.25 -5.34 12.48
C ALA A 124 -10.57 -4.09 13.07
N GLN A 125 -10.82 -2.90 12.52
CA GLN A 125 -10.32 -1.64 13.08
C GLN A 125 -10.99 -1.25 14.41
N LEU A 126 -12.20 -1.75 14.68
CA LEU A 126 -12.97 -1.44 15.88
C LEU A 126 -12.61 -2.35 17.08
N GLN A 127 -12.11 -3.55 16.81
CA GLN A 127 -11.72 -4.55 17.82
C GLN A 127 -10.45 -4.14 18.58
#